data_AF-A0A943QJ94-F1
#
_entry.id   AF-A0A943QJ94-F1
#
_cell.length_a   1.000
_cell.length_b   1.000
_cell.length_c   1.000
_cell.angle_alpha   90.00
_cell.angle_beta   90.00
_cell.angle_gamma   90.00
#
_symmetry.space_group_name_H-M   'P 1'
#
loop_
_entity.id
_entity.type
_entity.pdbx_description
1 polymer ?
#
loop_
_entity_poly.entity_id
_entity_poly.type
_entity_poly.pdbx_seq_one_letter_code
_entity_poly.pdbx_strand_id
1 'polypeptide(L)'
;MNDDDHTNRESRFELAEREKGWVLRRTRPYSPCQNGRVERNHREDGKILYNRHIFTRKKDLISQVKKHERRYNTTAKYVLNFKSPEEIVQEYFEGSVA
;
A
#
# COMPACT_ATOMS: atom_id res chain seq x y z
N MET A 1 10.85 13.74 -12.37
CA MET A 1 9.79 14.51 -13.04
C MET A 1 9.84 15.90 -12.46
N ASN A 2 10.58 16.76 -13.13
CA ASN A 2 10.58 18.21 -12.94
C ASN A 2 9.95 18.73 -14.22
N ASP A 3 8.64 18.71 -14.30
CA ASP A 3 7.94 19.46 -15.33
C ASP A 3 7.67 20.82 -14.70
N ASP A 4 8.28 21.88 -15.25
CA ASP A 4 8.06 23.28 -14.86
C ASP A 4 6.64 23.78 -15.22
N ASP A 5 5.80 22.88 -15.74
CA ASP A 5 4.43 23.15 -16.17
C ASP A 5 3.50 23.17 -14.96
N HIS A 6 3.51 24.29 -14.23
CA HIS A 6 2.49 24.60 -13.23
C HIS A 6 1.15 24.84 -13.94
N THR A 7 0.47 23.74 -14.28
CA THR A 7 -0.87 23.82 -14.85
C THR A 7 -1.85 24.20 -13.74
N ASN A 8 -2.56 25.32 -13.88
CA ASN A 8 -3.64 25.74 -12.97
C ASN A 8 -4.89 24.83 -12.98
N ARG A 9 -4.84 23.69 -13.68
CA ARG A 9 -5.95 22.74 -13.79
C ARG A 9 -5.76 21.64 -12.76
N GLU A 10 -6.81 21.40 -11.99
CA GLU A 10 -6.82 20.32 -11.02
C GLU A 10 -6.79 18.96 -11.73
N SER A 11 -5.93 18.07 -11.22
CA SER A 11 -5.83 16.70 -11.69
C SER A 11 -7.08 15.90 -11.30
N ARG A 12 -7.40 14.86 -12.09
CA ARG A 12 -8.50 13.92 -11.78
C ARG A 12 -8.33 13.28 -10.40
N PHE A 13 -7.09 13.11 -9.93
CA PHE A 13 -6.81 12.62 -8.58
C PHE A 13 -7.19 13.64 -7.50
N GLU A 14 -6.81 14.91 -7.67
CA GLU A 14 -7.13 15.99 -6.72
C GLU A 14 -8.64 16.28 -6.64
N LEU A 15 -9.34 16.13 -7.77
CA LEU A 15 -10.81 16.20 -7.81
C LEU A 15 -11.44 15.07 -6.97
N ALA A 16 -10.97 13.84 -7.15
CA ALA A 16 -11.49 12.69 -6.39
C ALA A 16 -11.18 12.77 -4.89
N GLU A 17 -10.04 13.33 -4.51
CA GLU A 17 -9.70 13.55 -3.10
C GLU A 17 -10.60 14.60 -2.45
N ARG A 18 -10.90 15.69 -3.18
CA ARG A 18 -11.83 16.72 -2.72
C ARG A 18 -13.24 16.18 -2.51
N GLU A 19 -13.73 15.39 -3.46
CA GLU A 19 -15.04 14.74 -3.36
C GLU A 19 -15.14 13.83 -2.12
N LYS A 20 -14.04 13.13 -1.79
CA LYS A 20 -13.96 12.26 -0.61
C LYS A 20 -13.61 12.99 0.69
N GLY A 21 -13.30 14.29 0.63
CA GLY A 21 -12.85 15.07 1.78
C GLY A 21 -11.49 14.63 2.34
N TRP A 22 -10.60 14.10 1.49
CA TRP A 22 -9.27 13.63 1.89
C TRP A 22 -8.19 14.68 1.70
N VAL A 23 -7.20 14.68 2.60
CA VAL A 23 -6.05 15.59 2.52
C VAL A 23 -4.90 14.91 1.76
N LEU A 24 -4.58 15.41 0.57
CA LEU A 24 -3.43 14.95 -0.21
C LEU A 24 -2.11 15.41 0.43
N ARG A 25 -1.24 14.47 0.78
CA ARG A 25 0.12 14.75 1.24
C ARG A 25 1.14 14.30 0.19
N ARG A 26 1.91 15.24 -0.36
CA ARG A 26 2.99 14.96 -1.31
C ARG A 26 4.32 14.80 -0.59
N THR A 27 5.12 13.84 -1.03
CA THR A 27 6.52 13.72 -0.62
C THR A 27 7.39 14.67 -1.43
N ARG A 28 8.55 15.02 -0.87
CA ARG A 28 9.47 15.93 -1.56
C ARG A 28 10.06 15.20 -2.79
N PRO A 29 10.17 15.87 -3.96
CA PRO A 29 10.90 15.31 -5.08
C PRO A 29 12.31 14.84 -4.67
N TYR A 30 12.77 13.75 -5.28
CA TYR A 30 14.10 13.18 -5.05
C TYR A 30 14.41 12.81 -3.59
N SER A 31 13.37 12.48 -2.80
CA SER A 31 13.52 12.00 -1.42
C SER A 31 13.12 10.51 -1.29
N PRO A 32 13.83 9.57 -1.95
CA PRO A 32 13.42 8.17 -2.03
C PRO A 32 13.31 7.48 -0.66
N CYS A 33 14.10 7.93 0.33
CA CYS A 33 14.03 7.42 1.70
C CYS A 33 12.64 7.61 2.33
N GLN A 34 11.90 8.66 1.95
CA GLN A 34 10.53 8.88 2.43
C GLN A 34 9.56 7.78 1.98
N ASN A 35 9.84 7.13 0.83
CA ASN A 35 9.04 6.03 0.32
C ASN A 35 9.55 4.64 0.74
N GLY A 36 10.58 4.56 1.60
CA GLY A 36 11.31 3.31 1.86
C GLY A 36 10.46 2.16 2.41
N ARG A 37 9.36 2.46 3.12
CA ARG A 37 8.42 1.42 3.57
C ARG A 37 7.69 0.77 2.40
N VAL A 38 7.22 1.58 1.46
CA VAL A 38 6.50 1.13 0.26
C VAL A 38 7.45 0.35 -0.64
N GLU A 39 8.64 0.88 -0.90
CA GLU A 39 9.67 0.21 -1.70
C GLU A 39 10.07 -1.15 -1.10
N ARG A 40 10.22 -1.23 0.23
CA ARG A 40 10.50 -2.50 0.91
C ARG A 40 9.35 -3.50 0.70
N ASN A 41 8.09 -3.06 0.81
CA ASN A 41 6.94 -3.93 0.61
C ASN A 41 6.89 -4.47 -0.83
N HIS A 42 7.09 -3.61 -1.82
CA HIS A 42 7.16 -4.02 -3.23
C HIS A 42 8.27 -5.05 -3.48
N ARG A 43 9.43 -4.87 -2.83
CA ARG A 43 10.52 -5.85 -2.93
C ARG A 43 10.14 -7.22 -2.35
N GLU A 44 9.46 -7.26 -1.23
CA GLU A 44 9.02 -8.52 -0.62
C GLU A 44 7.91 -9.19 -1.45
N ASP A 45 6.95 -8.43 -1.98
CA ASP A 45 5.94 -8.94 -2.90
C ASP A 45 6.58 -9.50 -4.18
N GLY A 46 7.61 -8.82 -4.69
CA GLY A 46 8.45 -9.30 -5.78
C GLY A 46 9.04 -10.68 -5.49
N LYS A 47 9.69 -10.85 -4.33
CA LYS A 47 10.32 -12.13 -3.95
C LYS A 47 9.32 -13.26 -3.73
N ILE A 48 8.17 -12.97 -3.11
CA ILE A 48 7.23 -14.00 -2.65
C ILE A 48 6.25 -14.37 -3.75
N LEU A 49 5.73 -13.39 -4.48
CA LEU A 49 4.65 -13.58 -5.44
C LEU A 49 5.17 -13.52 -6.88
N TYR A 50 5.70 -12.37 -7.30
CA TYR A 50 5.93 -12.11 -8.73
C TYR A 50 7.09 -12.91 -9.33
N ASN A 51 8.16 -13.15 -8.56
CA ASN A 51 9.31 -13.92 -9.05
C ASN A 51 9.11 -15.43 -8.99
N ARG A 52 8.10 -15.91 -8.24
CA ARG A 52 7.87 -17.34 -7.99
C ARG A 52 6.72 -17.92 -8.80
N HIS A 53 5.85 -17.09 -9.35
CA HIS A 53 4.67 -17.52 -10.08
C HIS A 53 4.66 -16.98 -11.50
N ILE A 54 4.20 -17.82 -12.43
CA ILE A 54 3.91 -17.41 -13.80
C ILE A 54 2.40 -17.26 -13.91
N PHE A 55 1.95 -16.12 -14.42
CA PHE A 55 0.53 -15.81 -14.58
C PHE A 55 0.16 -15.83 -16.06
N THR A 56 -0.60 -16.84 -16.48
CA THR A 56 -1.05 -16.95 -17.88
C THR A 56 -2.32 -16.15 -18.15
N ARG A 57 -3.18 -15.96 -17.14
CA ARG A 57 -4.44 -15.21 -17.25
C ARG A 57 -4.57 -14.19 -16.11
N LYS A 58 -5.27 -13.09 -16.38
CA LYS A 58 -5.57 -12.04 -15.37
C LYS A 58 -6.28 -12.59 -14.13
N LYS A 59 -7.19 -13.56 -14.31
CA LYS A 59 -7.91 -14.20 -13.18
C LYS A 59 -6.96 -14.92 -12.22
N ASP A 60 -5.91 -15.54 -12.75
CA ASP A 60 -4.93 -16.28 -11.95
C ASP A 60 -4.09 -15.31 -11.11
N LEU A 61 -3.68 -14.19 -11.71
CA LEU A 61 -2.99 -13.10 -11.00
C LEU A 61 -3.83 -12.61 -9.82
N ILE A 62 -5.09 -12.25 -10.06
CA ILE A 62 -6.00 -11.73 -9.01
C ILE A 62 -6.17 -12.75 -7.87
N SER A 63 -6.35 -14.04 -8.22
CA SER A 63 -6.51 -15.11 -7.23
C SER A 63 -5.26 -15.28 -6.35
N GLN A 64 -4.07 -15.23 -6.96
CA GLN A 64 -2.82 -15.39 -6.23
C GLN A 64 -2.46 -14.15 -5.39
N VAL A 65 -2.70 -12.94 -5.90
CA VAL A 65 -2.58 -11.69 -5.12
C VAL A 65 -3.48 -11.76 -3.88
N LYS A 66 -4.76 -12.13 -4.04
CA LYS A 66 -5.69 -12.25 -2.92
C LYS A 66 -5.23 -13.26 -1.87
N LYS A 67 -4.66 -14.40 -2.29
CA LYS A 67 -4.10 -15.40 -1.37
C LYS A 67 -2.89 -14.87 -0.62
N HIS A 68 -2.00 -14.14 -1.31
CA HIS A 68 -0.82 -13.51 -0.73
C HIS A 68 -1.21 -12.44 0.30
N GLU A 69 -2.11 -11.53 -0.05
CA GLU A 69 -2.65 -10.50 0.84
C GLU A 69 -3.27 -11.12 2.11
N ARG A 70 -4.13 -12.15 1.93
CA ARG A 70 -4.72 -12.85 3.08
C ARG A 70 -3.64 -13.42 3.99
N ARG A 71 -2.65 -14.13 3.42
CA ARG A 71 -1.56 -14.71 4.21
C ARG A 71 -0.77 -13.62 4.93
N TYR A 72 -0.43 -12.51 4.26
CA TYR A 72 0.33 -11.43 4.87
C TYR A 72 -0.40 -10.78 6.05
N ASN A 73 -1.72 -10.57 5.92
CA ASN A 73 -2.54 -9.90 6.91
C ASN A 73 -2.94 -10.78 8.10
N THR A 74 -3.11 -12.09 7.90
CA THR A 74 -3.48 -13.03 8.97
C THR A 74 -2.29 -13.67 9.68
N THR A 75 -1.07 -13.58 9.11
CA THR A 75 0.11 -14.21 9.73
C THR A 75 0.66 -13.31 10.83
N ALA A 76 0.77 -13.87 12.05
CA ALA A 76 1.43 -13.24 13.17
C ALA A 76 2.89 -12.88 12.86
N LYS A 77 3.32 -11.68 13.28
CA LYS A 77 4.69 -11.20 13.06
C LYS A 77 5.37 -10.91 14.39
N TYR A 78 6.61 -11.35 14.54
CA TYR A 78 7.38 -11.10 15.77
C TYR A 78 7.53 -9.59 16.04
N VAL A 79 7.69 -8.77 15.00
CA VAL A 79 7.80 -7.30 15.11
C VAL A 79 6.53 -6.63 15.63
N LEU A 80 5.39 -7.34 15.60
CA LEU A 80 4.10 -6.89 16.09
C LEU A 80 3.72 -7.61 17.39
N ASN A 81 4.69 -8.00 18.21
CA ASN A 81 4.47 -8.78 19.45
C ASN A 81 3.66 -10.06 19.20
N PHE A 82 3.98 -10.77 18.11
CA PHE A 82 3.29 -11.99 17.68
C PHE A 82 1.80 -11.81 17.35
N LYS A 83 1.37 -10.58 17.05
CA LYS A 83 0.06 -10.29 16.46
C LYS A 83 0.13 -10.22 14.94
N SER A 84 -0.98 -10.46 14.29
CA SER A 84 -1.16 -10.27 12.86
C SER A 84 -1.44 -8.79 12.53
N PRO A 85 -1.09 -8.31 11.32
CA PRO A 85 -1.43 -6.96 10.91
C PRO A 85 -2.92 -6.62 11.02
N GLU A 86 -3.80 -7.58 10.76
CA GLU A 86 -5.25 -7.39 10.86
C GLU A 86 -5.70 -7.15 12.31
N GLU A 87 -5.18 -7.92 13.27
CA GLU A 87 -5.45 -7.71 14.70
C GLU A 87 -4.96 -6.34 15.18
N ILE A 88 -3.78 -5.89 14.74
CA ILE A 88 -3.27 -4.55 15.08
C ILE A 88 -4.19 -3.44 14.56
N VAL A 89 -4.72 -3.60 13.35
CA VAL A 89 -5.65 -2.63 12.78
C VAL A 89 -6.97 -2.62 13.55
N GLN A 90 -7.48 -3.80 13.90
CA GLN A 90 -8.69 -3.94 14.71
C GLN A 90 -8.51 -3.27 16.09
N GLU A 91 -7.42 -3.55 16.79
CA GLU A 91 -7.09 -2.93 18.08
C GLU A 91 -6.96 -1.40 17.99
N TYR A 92 -6.37 -0.88 16.90
CA TYR A 92 -6.26 0.55 16.69
C TYR A 92 -7.63 1.23 16.58
N PHE A 93 -8.57 0.62 15.84
CA PHE A 93 -9.91 1.18 15.69
C PHE A 93 -10.77 0.97 16.95
N GLU A 94 -10.65 -0.16 17.64
CA GLU A 94 -11.37 -0.42 18.89
C GLU A 94 -10.87 0.47 20.03
N GLY A 95 -9.54 0.64 20.15
CA GLY A 95 -8.93 1.51 21.15
C GLY A 95 -9.13 3.00 20.90
N SER A 96 -9.44 3.42 19.66
CA SER A 96 -9.80 4.80 19.32
C SER A 96 -11.24 5.16 19.66
N VAL A 97 -12.07 4.19 20.09
CA VAL A 97 -13.47 4.39 20.51
C VAL A 97 -13.59 4.48 22.04
N ALA A 98 -12.47 4.43 22.79
CA ALA A 98 -12.41 4.65 24.24
C ALA A 98 -11.96 6.07 24.61
#